data_AF-A0A1M7F2N5-F1
#
_entry.id   AF-A0A1M7F2N5-F1
#
_cell.length_a   1.000
_cell.length_b   1.000
_cell.length_c   1.000
_cell.angle_alpha   90.00
_cell.angle_beta   90.00
_cell.angle_gamma   90.00
#
_symmetry.space_group_name_H-M   'P 1'
#
loop_
_entity.id
_entity.type
_entity.pdbx_description
1 polymer ?
#
loop_
_entity_poly.entity_id
_entity_poly.type
_entity_poly.pdbx_seq_one_letter_code
_entity_poly.pdbx_strand_id
1 'polypeptide(L)'
;MMDTVLSEGADFRTKPAYTSYKTYETPGRRYYLPDGAALLREGPTQKRPAMTVPAPLTADRIAQFFTRSDGSYVFARWGRPIAPIVFGVEDQTLGIVKGALEAVVAMAGHQMAETDPELGVNLMMFFFRDWDELLEVPDLDRLVPDLAPLVNKLKTANANQYRIFRFDETGAIKASFVFLRMNKDLSAIPAETLALSQIVQTVLLWSDTAFRDSSPLAHIPEKNTTILRPDIADLIRAAYDPVMPPAASDPSHALRLAARLRPD
;
A
#
# COMPACT_ATOMS: atom_id res chain seq x y z
N MET A 1 -11.13 11.11 16.02
CA MET A 1 -10.73 12.47 15.59
C MET A 1 -10.18 12.28 14.19
N MET A 2 -10.77 12.93 13.18
CA MET A 2 -10.59 12.56 11.77
C MET A 2 -9.15 12.79 11.30
N ASP A 3 -8.52 11.75 10.76
CA ASP A 3 -7.28 11.86 9.97
C ASP A 3 -7.59 12.59 8.66
N THR A 4 -6.99 13.77 8.46
CA THR A 4 -7.09 14.48 7.18
C THR A 4 -6.01 13.94 6.25
N VAL A 5 -6.35 12.88 5.50
CA VAL A 5 -5.53 12.38 4.39
C VAL A 5 -5.92 13.12 3.12
N LEU A 6 -4.98 13.88 2.55
CA LEU A 6 -5.12 14.43 1.21
C LEU A 6 -4.34 13.56 0.22
N SER A 7 -5.01 13.11 -0.84
CA SER A 7 -4.42 12.36 -1.94
C SER A 7 -4.75 13.03 -3.27
N GLU A 8 -3.73 13.45 -4.02
CA GLU A 8 -3.88 14.05 -5.35
C GLU A 8 -3.11 13.22 -6.39
N GLY A 9 -3.70 13.05 -7.59
CA GLY A 9 -3.03 12.48 -8.76
C GLY A 9 -2.58 13.62 -9.67
N ALA A 10 -1.26 13.80 -9.84
CA ALA A 10 -0.70 14.85 -10.69
C ALA A 10 -0.04 14.25 -11.93
N ASP A 11 -0.42 14.73 -13.13
CA ASP A 11 0.18 14.37 -14.42
C ASP A 11 1.26 15.40 -14.78
N PHE A 12 2.54 14.98 -14.70
CA PHE A 12 3.68 15.82 -15.08
C PHE A 12 4.68 15.00 -15.90
N ARG A 13 4.66 15.24 -17.22
CA ARG A 13 5.59 14.69 -18.21
C ARG A 13 6.89 15.49 -18.20
N THR A 14 8.03 14.86 -17.87
CA THR A 14 9.37 15.03 -18.49
C THR A 14 10.46 14.27 -17.69
N LYS A 15 11.34 13.52 -18.37
CA LYS A 15 12.48 12.76 -17.81
C LYS A 15 13.77 13.60 -17.81
N PRO A 16 14.80 13.21 -17.02
CA PRO A 16 15.97 12.61 -17.66
C PRO A 16 16.50 11.35 -16.94
N ALA A 17 17.26 10.55 -17.70
CA ALA A 17 17.71 9.18 -17.43
C ALA A 17 19.04 9.08 -16.66
N TYR A 18 19.30 7.97 -15.96
CA TYR A 18 20.68 7.53 -15.64
C TYR A 18 20.88 6.01 -15.55
N THR A 19 22.15 5.65 -15.74
CA THR A 19 22.75 4.38 -16.20
C THR A 19 23.12 3.39 -15.09
N SER A 20 23.25 2.12 -15.50
CA SER A 20 23.37 0.84 -14.80
C SER A 20 24.63 0.56 -13.95
N TYR A 21 24.48 -0.38 -12.98
CA TYR A 21 25.57 -1.21 -12.43
C TYR A 21 25.13 -2.66 -12.17
N LYS A 22 26.12 -3.57 -12.15
CA LYS A 22 26.07 -5.01 -12.44
C LYS A 22 25.64 -5.93 -11.27
N THR A 23 25.09 -7.08 -11.68
CA THR A 23 24.58 -8.25 -10.94
C THR A 23 25.67 -9.07 -10.23
N TYR A 24 25.29 -9.73 -9.12
CA TYR A 24 25.98 -10.91 -8.59
C TYR A 24 24.96 -12.02 -8.22
N GLU A 25 25.19 -13.22 -8.75
CA GLU A 25 24.47 -14.46 -8.45
C GLU A 25 25.21 -15.29 -7.40
N THR A 26 24.52 -16.07 -6.55
CA THR A 26 24.90 -17.46 -6.14
C THR A 26 23.82 -18.15 -5.25
N PRO A 27 23.84 -19.48 -5.01
CA PRO A 27 22.66 -20.33 -5.25
C PRO A 27 22.20 -21.23 -4.06
N GLY A 28 20.93 -21.68 -4.15
CA GLY A 28 20.45 -23.04 -3.88
C GLY A 28 20.61 -23.69 -2.50
N ARG A 29 19.47 -24.05 -1.85
CA ARG A 29 19.36 -25.24 -0.98
C ARG A 29 17.99 -25.91 -1.10
N ARG A 30 18.03 -27.24 -1.28
CA ARG A 30 16.89 -28.18 -1.23
C ARG A 30 16.65 -28.64 0.20
N TYR A 31 15.40 -28.89 0.57
CA TYR A 31 15.04 -29.59 1.83
C TYR A 31 14.44 -30.97 1.54
N TYR A 32 14.83 -31.93 2.38
CA TYR A 32 14.41 -33.34 2.38
C TYR A 32 13.25 -33.49 3.40
N LEU A 33 12.19 -34.21 3.03
CA LEU A 33 11.13 -34.67 3.95
C LEU A 33 11.51 -36.05 4.52
N PRO A 34 11.27 -36.33 5.81
CA PRO A 34 11.21 -37.70 6.31
C PRO A 34 9.76 -38.23 6.35
N ASP A 35 9.64 -39.47 5.90
CA ASP A 35 8.44 -40.28 5.77
C ASP A 35 7.98 -40.88 7.12
N GLY A 36 6.66 -40.88 7.35
CA GLY A 36 5.87 -41.88 8.09
C GLY A 36 6.12 -42.16 9.59
N ALA A 37 5.13 -41.87 10.44
CA ALA A 37 4.59 -42.84 11.40
C ALA A 37 3.27 -42.42 12.08
N ALA A 38 2.32 -43.36 12.02
CA ALA A 38 1.34 -43.72 13.06
C ALA A 38 0.05 -42.89 13.29
N LEU A 39 -1.01 -43.44 12.69
CA LEU A 39 -2.41 -43.53 13.12
C LEU A 39 -2.63 -43.40 14.64
N LEU A 40 -3.39 -42.36 15.04
CA LEU A 40 -4.06 -42.29 16.34
C LEU A 40 -5.57 -42.08 16.14
N ARG A 41 -6.32 -42.79 16.97
CA ARG A 41 -7.76 -43.09 16.89
C ARG A 41 -8.64 -41.85 17.09
N GLU A 42 -9.72 -41.75 16.31
CA GLU A 42 -10.72 -40.68 16.38
C GLU A 42 -11.54 -40.75 17.68
N GLY A 43 -11.50 -39.67 18.46
CA GLY A 43 -12.45 -39.38 19.54
C GLY A 43 -13.67 -38.61 19.03
N PRO A 44 -14.75 -38.51 19.82
CA PRO A 44 -16.03 -37.97 19.36
C PRO A 44 -15.90 -36.51 18.91
N THR A 45 -16.44 -36.23 17.73
CA THR A 45 -16.41 -34.95 17.01
C THR A 45 -17.06 -33.83 17.83
N GLN A 46 -16.24 -33.11 18.59
CA GLN A 46 -16.61 -31.82 19.11
C GLN A 46 -16.72 -30.87 17.92
N LYS A 47 -17.95 -30.48 17.56
CA LYS A 47 -18.22 -29.49 16.50
C LYS A 47 -17.34 -28.26 16.77
N ARG A 48 -16.28 -28.10 15.99
CA ARG A 48 -15.55 -26.83 15.90
C ARG A 48 -16.58 -25.77 15.54
N PRO A 49 -16.63 -24.61 16.23
CA PRO A 49 -17.44 -23.51 15.76
C PRO A 49 -17.02 -23.22 14.33
N ALA A 50 -17.98 -23.22 13.40
CA ALA A 50 -17.71 -22.84 12.02
C ALA A 50 -17.03 -21.47 12.06
N MET A 51 -15.80 -21.37 11.55
CA MET A 51 -15.26 -20.06 11.20
C MET A 51 -16.22 -19.50 10.16
N THR A 52 -17.05 -18.53 10.56
CA THR A 52 -17.84 -17.75 9.62
C THR A 52 -16.82 -17.02 8.75
N VAL A 53 -16.52 -17.58 7.57
CA VAL A 53 -15.77 -16.86 6.54
C VAL A 53 -16.63 -15.62 6.22
N PRO A 54 -16.12 -14.40 6.43
CA PRO A 54 -16.90 -13.20 6.09
C PRO A 54 -17.27 -13.27 4.61
N ALA A 55 -18.52 -12.94 4.29
CA ALA A 55 -18.99 -12.94 2.91
C ALA A 55 -18.05 -12.08 2.05
N PRO A 56 -17.68 -12.52 0.82
CA PRO A 56 -16.78 -11.77 -0.03
C PRO A 56 -17.36 -10.38 -0.35
N LEU A 57 -16.50 -9.38 -0.51
CA LEU A 57 -16.92 -8.00 -0.81
C LEU A 57 -17.79 -7.99 -2.07
N THR A 58 -18.95 -7.33 -1.98
CA THR A 58 -19.84 -7.13 -3.13
C THR A 58 -19.24 -6.11 -4.09
N ALA A 59 -19.62 -6.18 -5.38
CA ALA A 59 -19.15 -5.23 -6.39
C ALA A 59 -19.47 -3.77 -6.03
N ASP A 60 -20.65 -3.50 -5.45
CA ASP A 60 -21.03 -2.15 -5.01
C ASP A 60 -20.11 -1.65 -3.90
N ARG A 61 -19.76 -2.52 -2.94
CA ARG A 61 -18.84 -2.14 -1.87
C ARG A 61 -17.41 -1.93 -2.39
N ILE A 62 -16.98 -2.74 -3.36
CA ILE A 62 -15.70 -2.55 -4.04
C ILE A 62 -15.68 -1.21 -4.77
N ALA A 63 -16.74 -0.88 -5.51
CA ALA A 63 -16.81 0.37 -6.25
C ALA A 63 -16.66 1.59 -5.34
N GLN A 64 -17.23 1.55 -4.14
CA GLN A 64 -17.09 2.63 -3.15
C GLN A 64 -15.65 2.93 -2.74
N PHE A 65 -14.74 1.95 -2.74
CA PHE A 65 -13.31 2.19 -2.46
C PHE A 65 -12.60 2.98 -3.57
N PHE A 66 -13.22 3.07 -4.75
CA PHE A 66 -12.65 3.64 -5.97
C PHE A 66 -13.47 4.83 -6.51
N THR A 67 -14.67 5.09 -5.97
CA THR A 67 -15.48 6.26 -6.32
C THR A 67 -15.13 7.45 -5.43
N ARG A 68 -14.69 8.55 -6.03
CA ARG A 68 -14.36 9.82 -5.38
C ARG A 68 -15.59 10.56 -4.91
N SER A 69 -15.39 11.59 -4.08
CA SER A 69 -16.48 12.45 -3.62
C SER A 69 -17.24 13.17 -4.75
N ASP A 70 -16.60 13.37 -5.90
CA ASP A 70 -17.20 13.96 -7.10
C ASP A 70 -17.94 12.94 -8.00
N GLY A 71 -17.98 11.67 -7.59
CA GLY A 71 -18.61 10.57 -8.33
C GLY A 71 -17.74 9.92 -9.40
N SER A 72 -16.53 10.44 -9.67
CA SER A 72 -15.60 9.82 -10.61
C SER A 72 -15.03 8.51 -10.05
N TYR A 73 -14.88 7.50 -10.91
CA TYR A 73 -14.25 6.23 -10.55
C TYR A 73 -12.76 6.28 -10.89
N VAL A 74 -11.90 5.90 -9.94
CA VAL A 74 -10.46 5.84 -10.12
C VAL A 74 -9.89 4.53 -9.59
N PHE A 75 -9.04 3.90 -10.39
CA PHE A 75 -8.27 2.74 -9.98
C PHE A 75 -6.93 2.77 -10.70
N ALA A 76 -5.87 2.46 -9.96
CA ALA A 76 -4.55 2.16 -10.51
C ALA A 76 -3.79 1.24 -9.55
N ARG A 77 -2.95 0.38 -10.11
CA ARG A 77 -1.96 -0.43 -9.39
C ARG A 77 -0.55 -0.15 -9.92
N TRP A 78 0.46 -0.63 -9.21
CA TRP A 78 1.84 -0.51 -9.65
C TRP A 78 2.08 -1.26 -10.98
N GLY A 79 2.54 -0.52 -11.99
CA GLY A 79 2.90 -1.06 -13.31
C GLY A 79 4.34 -1.61 -13.37
N ARG A 80 5.09 -1.48 -12.28
CA ARG A 80 6.50 -1.85 -12.16
C ARG A 80 6.84 -2.30 -10.74
N PRO A 81 7.95 -3.04 -10.53
CA PRO A 81 8.40 -3.40 -9.18
C PRO A 81 8.60 -2.18 -8.29
N ILE A 82 8.34 -2.32 -7.00
CA ILE A 82 8.43 -1.23 -6.03
C ILE A 82 9.86 -1.16 -5.45
N ALA A 83 10.52 -0.02 -5.61
CA ALA A 83 11.83 0.30 -5.05
C ALA A 83 11.69 1.40 -4.00
N PRO A 84 11.57 1.04 -2.71
CA PRO A 84 11.28 1.98 -1.63
C PRO A 84 12.52 2.63 -1.03
N ILE A 85 12.37 3.87 -0.56
CA ILE A 85 13.28 4.53 0.36
C ILE A 85 12.49 5.24 1.45
N VAL A 86 13.01 5.20 2.68
CA VAL A 86 12.36 5.79 3.85
C VAL A 86 13.33 6.77 4.52
N PHE A 87 12.85 7.98 4.81
CA PHE A 87 13.61 9.06 5.43
C PHE A 87 13.05 9.44 6.80
N GLY A 88 13.92 9.91 7.69
CA GLY A 88 13.55 10.48 8.98
C GLY A 88 13.06 9.48 10.02
N VAL A 89 13.50 8.22 9.91
CA VAL A 89 13.23 7.15 10.86
C VAL A 89 14.53 6.50 11.33
N GLU A 90 14.50 5.90 12.52
CA GLU A 90 15.58 5.06 13.04
C GLU A 90 15.60 3.69 12.34
N ASP A 91 16.73 3.00 12.38
CA ASP A 91 16.93 1.70 11.69
C ASP A 91 15.88 0.64 12.06
N GLN A 92 15.40 0.64 13.30
CA GLN A 92 14.36 -0.28 13.75
C GLN A 92 13.02 -0.04 13.00
N THR A 93 12.61 1.22 12.87
CA THR A 93 11.40 1.62 12.17
C THR A 93 11.54 1.42 10.66
N LEU A 94 12.74 1.63 10.11
CA LEU A 94 13.04 1.31 8.72
C LEU A 94 12.76 -0.18 8.41
N GLY A 95 13.21 -1.09 9.28
CA GLY A 95 12.96 -2.52 9.16
C GLY A 95 11.47 -2.87 9.18
N ILE A 96 10.69 -2.21 10.05
CA ILE A 96 9.23 -2.39 10.13
C ILE A 96 8.54 -1.98 8.82
N VAL A 97 8.88 -0.81 8.27
CA VAL A 97 8.27 -0.31 7.03
C VAL A 97 8.59 -1.23 5.84
N LYS A 98 9.87 -1.65 5.72
CA LYS A 98 10.28 -2.58 4.67
C LYS A 98 9.59 -3.93 4.79
N GLY A 99 9.55 -4.51 5.99
CA GLY A 99 8.87 -5.78 6.22
C GLY A 99 7.37 -5.74 5.95
N ALA A 100 6.69 -4.64 6.31
CA ALA A 100 5.29 -4.44 5.98
C ALA A 100 5.06 -4.35 4.46
N LEU A 101 5.93 -3.63 3.75
CA LEU A 101 5.88 -3.52 2.29
C LEU A 101 6.11 -4.87 1.61
N GLU A 102 7.14 -5.61 2.02
CA GLU A 102 7.44 -6.96 1.52
C GLU A 102 6.24 -7.89 1.70
N ALA A 103 5.63 -7.89 2.88
CA ALA A 103 4.48 -8.73 3.18
C ALA A 103 3.28 -8.42 2.29
N VAL A 104 2.93 -7.14 2.10
CA VAL A 104 1.78 -6.74 1.26
C VAL A 104 2.06 -6.98 -0.23
N VAL A 105 3.27 -6.66 -0.71
CA VAL A 105 3.67 -6.86 -2.10
C VAL A 105 3.69 -8.34 -2.47
N ALA A 106 4.27 -9.19 -1.60
CA ALA A 106 4.27 -10.63 -1.79
C ALA A 106 2.84 -11.21 -1.77
N MET A 107 1.99 -10.75 -0.83
CA MET A 107 0.60 -11.16 -0.75
C MET A 107 -0.20 -10.81 -2.02
N ALA A 108 0.10 -9.67 -2.64
CA ALA A 108 -0.48 -9.23 -3.90
C ALA A 108 0.05 -10.00 -5.12
N GLY A 109 1.09 -10.84 -4.98
CA GLY A 109 1.79 -11.45 -6.11
C GLY A 109 2.59 -10.46 -6.95
N HIS A 110 2.94 -9.30 -6.37
CA HIS A 110 3.75 -8.27 -7.02
C HIS A 110 5.21 -8.34 -6.56
N GLN A 111 6.07 -7.48 -7.10
CA GLN A 111 7.51 -7.56 -6.87
C GLN A 111 8.07 -6.29 -6.23
N MET A 112 9.05 -6.47 -5.35
CA MET A 112 9.97 -5.42 -4.92
C MET A 112 11.25 -5.48 -5.75
N ALA A 113 11.92 -4.34 -5.85
CA ALA A 113 13.24 -4.21 -6.42
C ALA A 113 14.10 -3.34 -5.52
N GLU A 114 15.42 -3.52 -5.60
CA GLU A 114 16.36 -2.62 -4.91
C GLU A 114 16.38 -1.23 -5.57
N THR A 115 16.24 -1.20 -6.91
CA THR A 115 16.36 0.01 -7.72
C THR A 115 15.33 0.00 -8.85
N ASP A 116 14.65 1.12 -9.06
CA ASP A 116 13.81 1.36 -10.25
C ASP A 116 14.72 1.73 -11.45
N PRO A 117 14.57 1.06 -12.61
CA PRO A 117 15.45 1.30 -13.77
C PRO A 117 15.44 2.73 -14.32
N GLU A 118 14.39 3.50 -14.05
CA GLU A 118 14.20 4.84 -14.57
C GLU A 118 14.40 5.92 -13.51
N LEU A 119 13.94 5.67 -12.29
CA LEU A 119 13.89 6.65 -11.20
C LEU A 119 14.93 6.40 -10.10
N GLY A 120 15.60 5.25 -10.10
CA GLY A 120 16.42 4.78 -9.00
C GLY A 120 15.57 4.30 -7.81
N VAL A 121 14.65 5.13 -7.32
CA VAL A 121 13.66 4.80 -6.31
C VAL A 121 12.29 5.32 -6.75
N ASN A 122 11.23 4.55 -6.53
CA ASN A 122 9.89 4.91 -7.00
C ASN A 122 8.85 5.01 -5.88
N LEU A 123 9.16 4.56 -4.67
CA LEU A 123 8.37 4.83 -3.47
C LEU A 123 9.22 5.57 -2.45
N MET A 124 8.88 6.83 -2.16
CA MET A 124 9.60 7.63 -1.15
C MET A 124 8.68 7.93 0.02
N MET A 125 9.09 7.55 1.22
CA MET A 125 8.34 7.79 2.46
C MET A 125 9.15 8.69 3.38
N PHE A 126 8.60 9.84 3.77
CA PHE A 126 9.27 10.78 4.66
C PHE A 126 8.50 10.90 5.96
N PHE A 127 9.22 10.75 7.06
CA PHE A 127 8.73 10.96 8.42
C PHE A 127 9.47 12.17 8.99
N PHE A 128 8.74 13.17 9.46
CA PHE A 128 9.32 14.43 9.96
C PHE A 128 8.39 15.08 10.98
N ARG A 129 8.84 16.14 11.65
CA ARG A 129 8.06 16.80 12.72
C ARG A 129 7.29 18.01 12.20
N ASP A 130 7.86 18.74 11.26
CA ASP A 130 7.25 19.91 10.64
C ASP A 130 7.25 19.84 9.11
N TRP A 131 6.17 20.31 8.48
CA TRP A 131 6.05 20.38 7.03
C TRP A 131 7.14 21.27 6.40
N ASP A 132 7.65 22.26 7.14
CA ASP A 132 8.72 23.14 6.65
C ASP A 132 10.04 22.38 6.40
N GLU A 133 10.27 21.23 7.07
CA GLU A 133 11.45 20.38 6.84
C GLU A 133 11.51 19.87 5.39
N LEU A 134 10.36 19.69 4.72
CA LEU A 134 10.33 19.28 3.31
C LEU A 134 10.95 20.32 2.38
N LEU A 135 10.87 21.60 2.72
CA LEU A 135 11.43 22.69 1.91
C LEU A 135 12.96 22.75 2.01
N GLU A 136 13.54 22.11 3.02
CA GLU A 136 14.97 22.02 3.24
C GLU A 136 15.59 20.78 2.55
N VAL A 137 14.76 19.83 2.10
CA VAL A 137 15.23 18.63 1.40
C VAL A 137 15.72 19.00 -0.01
N PRO A 138 17.00 18.77 -0.33
CA PRO A 138 17.55 19.10 -1.65
C PRO A 138 16.81 18.38 -2.78
N ASP A 139 16.57 19.11 -3.88
CA ASP A 139 15.92 18.62 -5.11
C ASP A 139 14.50 18.04 -4.94
N LEU A 140 13.87 18.12 -3.76
CA LEU A 140 12.53 17.57 -3.55
C LEU A 140 11.46 18.32 -4.36
N ASP A 141 11.64 19.62 -4.57
CA ASP A 141 10.79 20.47 -5.41
C ASP A 141 10.78 20.05 -6.89
N ARG A 142 11.86 19.41 -7.36
CA ARG A 142 11.92 18.82 -8.71
C ARG A 142 11.12 17.53 -8.82
N LEU A 143 10.96 16.83 -7.69
CA LEU A 143 10.18 15.59 -7.58
C LEU A 143 8.73 15.85 -7.17
N VAL A 144 8.44 16.97 -6.53
CA VAL A 144 7.09 17.40 -6.19
C VAL A 144 6.93 18.83 -6.69
N PRO A 145 6.43 19.03 -7.92
CA PRO A 145 6.12 20.36 -8.43
C PRO A 145 5.23 21.13 -7.46
N ASP A 146 5.45 22.43 -7.34
CA ASP A 146 4.71 23.31 -6.43
C ASP A 146 4.77 22.89 -4.94
N LEU A 147 5.91 22.32 -4.51
CA LEU A 147 6.12 21.87 -3.13
C LEU A 147 5.84 22.97 -2.09
N ALA A 148 6.32 24.20 -2.30
CA ALA A 148 6.11 25.28 -1.34
C ALA A 148 4.63 25.69 -1.18
N PRO A 149 3.86 25.93 -2.27
CA PRO A 149 2.41 26.07 -2.19
C PRO A 149 1.71 24.87 -1.51
N LEU A 150 2.12 23.65 -1.82
CA LEU A 150 1.57 22.43 -1.23
C LEU A 150 1.81 22.40 0.29
N VAL A 151 3.03 22.66 0.76
CA VAL A 151 3.38 22.71 2.19
C VAL A 151 2.48 23.73 2.91
N ASN A 152 2.27 24.91 2.34
CA ASN A 152 1.38 25.91 2.91
C ASN A 152 -0.09 25.43 3.00
N LYS A 153 -0.57 24.73 1.97
CA LYS A 153 -1.92 24.11 1.97
C LYS A 153 -2.04 23.05 3.07
N LEU A 154 -1.05 22.18 3.22
CA LEU A 154 -1.02 21.11 4.22
C LEU A 154 -0.97 21.65 5.66
N LYS A 155 -0.19 22.71 5.89
CA LYS A 155 -0.16 23.44 7.16
C LYS A 155 -1.52 24.07 7.49
N THR A 156 -2.14 24.75 6.51
CA THR A 156 -3.45 25.40 6.67
C THR A 156 -4.55 24.39 6.98
N ALA A 157 -4.53 23.22 6.33
CA ALA A 157 -5.47 22.13 6.57
C ALA A 157 -5.19 21.34 7.86
N ASN A 158 -4.11 21.67 8.58
CA ASN A 158 -3.58 20.91 9.71
C ASN A 158 -3.43 19.40 9.38
N ALA A 159 -3.04 19.08 8.15
CA ALA A 159 -2.86 17.70 7.72
C ALA A 159 -1.69 17.05 8.48
N ASN A 160 -1.83 15.77 8.78
CA ASN A 160 -0.77 14.95 9.37
C ASN A 160 -0.17 13.96 8.34
N GLN A 161 -0.85 13.76 7.21
CA GLN A 161 -0.45 12.82 6.17
C GLN A 161 -0.75 13.41 4.78
N TYR A 162 0.13 13.16 3.81
CA TYR A 162 -0.10 13.49 2.41
C TYR A 162 0.46 12.41 1.50
N ARG A 163 -0.24 12.11 0.41
CA ARG A 163 0.21 11.11 -0.57
C ARG A 163 0.01 11.61 -1.99
N ILE A 164 1.04 11.43 -2.80
CA ILE A 164 1.02 11.74 -4.24
C ILE A 164 1.29 10.46 -5.01
N PHE A 165 0.60 10.30 -6.13
CA PHE A 165 0.92 9.29 -7.13
C PHE A 165 1.32 9.94 -8.45
N ARG A 166 2.31 9.35 -9.10
CA ARG A 166 2.66 9.61 -10.50
C ARG A 166 2.32 8.38 -11.31
N PHE A 167 1.81 8.60 -12.51
CA PHE A 167 1.35 7.55 -13.39
C PHE A 167 2.21 7.46 -14.65
N ASP A 168 2.26 6.28 -15.26
CA ASP A 168 2.82 6.14 -16.61
C ASP A 168 1.75 6.34 -17.69
N GLU A 169 2.13 6.16 -18.95
CA GLU A 169 1.27 6.34 -20.13
C GLU A 169 0.05 5.40 -20.15
N THR A 170 0.10 4.29 -19.41
CA THR A 170 -1.01 3.35 -19.26
C THR A 170 -1.92 3.67 -18.07
N GLY A 171 -1.60 4.72 -17.31
CA GLY A 171 -2.27 5.07 -16.07
C GLY A 171 -1.83 4.25 -14.85
N ALA A 172 -0.87 3.33 -15.01
CA ALA A 172 -0.36 2.54 -13.89
C ALA A 172 0.45 3.41 -12.93
N ILE A 173 0.49 3.05 -11.65
CA ILE A 173 1.34 3.74 -10.68
C ILE A 173 2.80 3.49 -11.07
N LYS A 174 3.50 4.59 -11.30
CA LYS A 174 4.92 4.65 -11.62
C LYS A 174 5.76 5.09 -10.44
N ALA A 175 5.25 6.02 -9.63
CA ALA A 175 5.92 6.44 -8.40
C ALA A 175 4.91 6.95 -7.37
N SER A 176 5.28 6.93 -6.09
CA SER A 176 4.51 7.52 -5.01
C SER A 176 5.40 8.21 -3.97
N PHE A 177 4.89 9.31 -3.43
CA PHE A 177 5.50 10.06 -2.34
C PHE A 177 4.52 10.05 -1.17
N VAL A 178 5.00 9.64 0.00
CA VAL A 178 4.23 9.59 1.25
C VAL A 178 4.92 10.50 2.25
N PHE A 179 4.20 11.50 2.74
CA PHE A 179 4.69 12.44 3.74
C PHE A 179 3.90 12.27 5.04
N LEU A 180 4.60 12.07 6.15
CA LEU A 180 4.03 11.82 7.47
C LEU A 180 4.61 12.82 8.46
N ARG A 181 3.77 13.77 8.87
CA ARG A 181 4.12 14.73 9.92
C ARG A 181 3.78 14.12 11.28
N MET A 182 4.79 13.64 12.00
CA MET A 182 4.69 12.95 13.29
C MET A 182 4.22 13.90 14.41
N ASN A 183 2.92 14.20 14.43
CA ASN A 183 2.25 14.91 15.50
C ASN A 183 1.94 13.96 16.68
N LYS A 184 1.33 14.48 17.75
CA LYS A 184 0.98 13.68 18.94
C LYS A 184 0.09 12.48 18.62
N ASP A 185 -0.86 12.65 17.70
CA ASP A 185 -1.81 11.60 17.33
C ASP A 185 -1.13 10.46 16.57
N LEU A 186 -0.35 10.78 15.52
CA LEU A 186 0.41 9.78 14.77
C LEU A 186 1.48 9.09 15.61
N SER A 187 2.10 9.83 16.53
CA SER A 187 3.12 9.27 17.43
C SER A 187 2.55 8.32 18.49
N ALA A 188 1.24 8.36 18.74
CA ALA A 188 0.56 7.42 19.62
C ALA A 188 0.22 6.09 18.93
N ILE A 189 0.29 6.03 17.60
CA ILE A 189 0.03 4.82 16.82
C ILE A 189 1.28 3.93 16.82
N PRO A 190 1.16 2.62 17.09
CA PRO A 190 2.28 1.70 16.98
C PRO A 190 2.92 1.72 15.59
N ALA A 191 4.25 1.68 15.52
CA ALA A 191 4.99 1.79 14.27
C ALA A 191 4.58 0.73 13.23
N GLU A 192 4.31 -0.52 13.64
CA GLU A 192 3.83 -1.56 12.70
C GLU A 192 2.45 -1.22 12.14
N THR A 193 1.56 -0.68 12.97
CA THR A 193 0.21 -0.27 12.54
C THR A 193 0.28 0.89 11.57
N LEU A 194 1.10 1.89 11.87
CA LEU A 194 1.30 3.04 11.00
C LEU A 194 1.88 2.59 9.65
N ALA A 195 2.98 1.82 9.67
CA ALA A 195 3.63 1.30 8.47
C ALA A 195 2.64 0.52 7.58
N LEU A 196 1.96 -0.49 8.15
CA LEU A 196 1.02 -1.31 7.39
C LEU A 196 -0.12 -0.48 6.77
N SER A 197 -0.65 0.51 7.51
CA SER A 197 -1.68 1.42 6.98
C SER A 197 -1.18 2.20 5.78
N GLN A 198 0.04 2.74 5.84
CA GLN A 198 0.63 3.52 4.75
C GLN A 198 0.91 2.67 3.52
N ILE A 199 1.40 1.44 3.72
CA ILE A 199 1.66 0.51 2.64
C ILE A 199 0.37 0.13 1.92
N VAL A 200 -0.67 -0.27 2.66
CA VAL A 200 -1.97 -0.65 2.09
C VAL A 200 -2.59 0.49 1.28
N GLN A 201 -2.46 1.73 1.77
CA GLN A 201 -2.93 2.91 1.04
C GLN A 201 -2.06 3.32 -0.15
N THR A 202 -0.87 2.72 -0.32
CA THR A 202 0.08 3.03 -1.39
C THR A 202 0.13 1.96 -2.48
N VAL A 203 -0.30 0.73 -2.21
CA VAL A 203 -0.30 -0.36 -3.20
C VAL A 203 -1.38 -0.22 -4.28
N LEU A 204 -2.45 0.52 -4.01
CA LEU A 204 -3.48 0.86 -4.98
C LEU A 204 -3.81 2.35 -4.89
N LEU A 205 -4.29 2.92 -6.00
CA LEU A 205 -4.94 4.22 -5.99
C LEU A 205 -6.38 4.04 -5.50
N TRP A 206 -6.62 4.44 -4.25
CA TRP A 206 -7.93 4.51 -3.63
C TRP A 206 -8.60 5.86 -3.89
N SER A 207 -9.92 5.95 -3.73
CA SER A 207 -10.62 7.23 -3.73
C SER A 207 -10.28 8.07 -2.50
N ASP A 208 -10.56 9.38 -2.55
CA ASP A 208 -10.42 10.29 -1.40
C ASP A 208 -11.40 9.97 -0.26
N THR A 209 -12.43 9.18 -0.55
CA THR A 209 -13.46 8.72 0.41
C THR A 209 -13.18 7.33 0.97
N ALA A 210 -12.24 6.59 0.38
CA ALA A 210 -11.86 5.27 0.84
C ALA A 210 -11.38 5.31 2.29
N PHE A 211 -11.81 4.33 3.08
CA PHE A 211 -11.45 4.14 4.48
C PHE A 211 -11.81 5.28 5.46
N ARG A 212 -12.59 6.29 5.05
CA ARG A 212 -13.07 7.35 5.96
C ARG A 212 -13.87 6.80 7.15
N ASP A 213 -14.74 5.83 6.88
CA ASP A 213 -15.63 5.23 7.89
C ASP A 213 -15.08 3.94 8.49
N SER A 214 -14.06 3.34 7.86
CA SER A 214 -13.60 2.01 8.21
C SER A 214 -12.14 1.81 7.82
N SER A 215 -11.29 1.52 8.80
CA SER A 215 -9.86 1.26 8.59
C SER A 215 -9.64 0.06 7.65
N PRO A 216 -8.59 0.07 6.80
CA PRO A 216 -8.16 -1.13 6.07
C PRO A 216 -7.57 -2.19 7.01
N LEU A 217 -7.31 -1.85 8.27
CA LEU A 217 -6.72 -2.73 9.26
C LEU A 217 -7.75 -3.18 10.30
N ALA A 218 -7.55 -4.37 10.86
CA ALA A 218 -8.30 -4.91 11.98
C ALA A 218 -7.37 -5.12 13.18
N HIS A 219 -7.88 -4.83 14.38
CA HIS A 219 -7.21 -5.20 15.63
C HIS A 219 -7.72 -6.57 16.07
N ILE A 220 -6.80 -7.46 16.44
CA ILE A 220 -7.10 -8.76 17.06
C ILE A 220 -6.83 -8.62 18.56
N PRO A 221 -7.88 -8.44 19.40
CA PRO A 221 -7.70 -8.20 20.83
C PRO A 221 -6.93 -9.31 21.53
N GLU A 222 -7.15 -10.57 21.15
CA GLU A 222 -6.55 -11.74 21.80
C GLU A 222 -5.04 -11.82 21.62
N LYS A 223 -4.52 -11.24 20.53
CA LYS A 223 -3.08 -11.21 20.20
C LYS A 223 -2.47 -9.83 20.37
N ASN A 224 -3.28 -8.83 20.75
CA ASN A 224 -2.94 -7.41 20.75
C ASN A 224 -2.18 -6.99 19.47
N THR A 225 -2.62 -7.48 18.31
CA THR A 225 -1.92 -7.29 17.04
C THR A 225 -2.86 -6.63 16.03
N THR A 226 -2.31 -5.73 15.23
CA THR A 226 -3.02 -5.16 14.08
C THR A 226 -2.67 -5.96 12.84
N ILE A 227 -3.67 -6.34 12.05
CA ILE A 227 -3.52 -7.03 10.77
C ILE A 227 -4.21 -6.27 9.65
N LEU A 228 -3.81 -6.53 8.40
CA LEU A 228 -4.60 -6.17 7.24
C LEU A 228 -5.92 -6.94 7.29
N ARG A 229 -7.04 -6.25 7.09
CA ARG A 229 -8.33 -6.93 7.02
C ARG A 229 -8.32 -7.96 5.87
N PRO A 230 -8.84 -9.18 6.10
CA PRO A 230 -8.84 -10.23 5.07
C PRO A 230 -9.54 -9.78 3.77
N ASP A 231 -10.68 -9.09 3.89
CA ASP A 231 -11.45 -8.62 2.74
C ASP A 231 -10.66 -7.61 1.87
N ILE A 232 -9.89 -6.71 2.50
CA ILE A 232 -9.00 -5.78 1.81
C ILE A 232 -7.77 -6.49 1.22
N ALA A 233 -7.23 -7.49 1.91
CA ALA A 233 -6.14 -8.32 1.36
C ALA A 233 -6.57 -9.04 0.08
N ASP A 234 -7.75 -9.65 0.08
CA ASP A 234 -8.29 -10.34 -1.08
C ASP A 234 -8.58 -9.37 -2.23
N LEU A 235 -9.08 -8.16 -1.91
CA LEU A 235 -9.26 -7.09 -2.89
C LEU A 235 -7.94 -6.67 -3.55
N ILE A 236 -6.88 -6.51 -2.76
CA ILE A 236 -5.55 -6.18 -3.30
C ILE A 236 -5.05 -7.32 -4.19
N ARG A 237 -5.17 -8.59 -3.76
CA ARG A 237 -4.77 -9.74 -4.58
C ARG A 237 -5.52 -9.78 -5.91
N ALA A 238 -6.84 -9.59 -5.88
CA ALA A 238 -7.67 -9.55 -7.08
C ALA A 238 -7.30 -8.39 -8.02
N ALA A 239 -6.91 -7.24 -7.47
CA ALA A 239 -6.47 -6.08 -8.24
C ALA A 239 -5.17 -6.35 -9.01
N TYR A 240 -4.28 -7.17 -8.48
CA TYR A 240 -2.99 -7.52 -9.09
C TYR A 240 -3.02 -8.75 -10.01
N ASP A 241 -4.19 -9.37 -10.20
CA ASP A 241 -4.37 -10.42 -11.20
C ASP A 241 -3.85 -9.96 -12.59
N PRO A 242 -3.01 -10.76 -13.29
CA PRO A 242 -2.42 -10.38 -14.58
C PRO A 242 -3.41 -9.96 -15.66
N VAL A 243 -4.65 -10.46 -15.62
CA VAL A 243 -5.68 -10.09 -16.62
C VAL A 243 -6.46 -8.83 -16.24
N MET A 244 -6.23 -8.27 -15.04
CA MET A 244 -6.80 -6.98 -14.65
C MET A 244 -5.99 -5.83 -15.24
N PRO A 245 -6.66 -4.79 -15.77
CA PRO A 245 -5.97 -3.64 -16.33
C PRO A 245 -5.16 -2.94 -15.22
N PRO A 246 -4.05 -2.28 -15.57
CA PRO A 246 -3.23 -1.57 -14.58
C PRO A 246 -3.93 -0.31 -14.03
N ALA A 247 -4.89 0.24 -14.77
CA ALA A 247 -5.73 1.35 -14.36
C ALA A 247 -7.14 1.24 -14.97
N ALA A 248 -8.13 1.83 -14.30
CA ALA A 248 -9.52 1.86 -14.76
C ALA A 248 -10.26 3.10 -14.27
N SER A 249 -11.17 3.61 -15.09
CA SER A 249 -12.06 4.74 -14.78
C SER A 249 -13.55 4.39 -14.91
N ASP A 250 -13.87 3.14 -15.23
CA ASP A 250 -15.24 2.65 -15.38
C ASP A 250 -15.62 1.72 -14.20
N PRO A 251 -16.75 1.96 -13.51
CA PRO A 251 -17.19 1.14 -12.37
C PRO A 251 -17.40 -0.35 -12.66
N SER A 252 -17.58 -0.76 -13.92
CA SER A 252 -17.61 -2.19 -14.29
C SER A 252 -16.33 -2.93 -13.91
N HIS A 253 -15.23 -2.21 -13.68
CA HIS A 253 -14.02 -2.74 -13.06
C HIS A 253 -14.30 -3.44 -11.71
N ALA A 254 -15.17 -2.89 -10.88
CA ALA A 254 -15.54 -3.46 -9.58
C ALA A 254 -16.25 -4.82 -9.72
N LEU A 255 -17.03 -5.03 -10.78
CA LEU A 255 -17.64 -6.34 -11.08
C LEU A 255 -16.58 -7.39 -11.38
N ARG A 256 -15.53 -7.00 -12.12
CA ARG A 256 -14.40 -7.89 -12.44
C ARG A 256 -13.60 -8.24 -11.20
N LEU A 257 -13.39 -7.28 -10.29
CA LEU A 257 -12.74 -7.53 -9.00
C LEU A 257 -13.59 -8.48 -8.15
N ALA A 258 -14.89 -8.22 -7.97
CA ALA A 258 -15.79 -9.07 -7.19
C ALA A 258 -15.80 -10.53 -7.68
N ALA A 259 -15.80 -10.75 -9.00
CA ALA A 259 -15.76 -12.09 -9.60
C ALA A 259 -14.47 -12.88 -9.27
N ARG A 260 -13.41 -12.20 -8.82
CA ARG A 260 -12.12 -12.78 -8.41
C ARG A 260 -11.99 -12.99 -6.91
N LEU A 261 -12.85 -12.38 -6.09
CA LEU A 261 -12.86 -12.57 -4.63
C LEU A 261 -13.48 -13.90 -4.21
N ARG A 262 -13.34 -14.95 -5.02
CA ARG A 262 -14.03 -16.21 -4.74
C ARG A 262 -13.52 -16.79 -3.42
N PRO A 263 -14.43 -17.32 -2.59
CA PRO A 263 -14.05 -18.07 -1.41
C PRO A 263 -13.35 -19.35 -1.85
N ASP A 264 -12.17 -19.61 -1.30
CA ASP A 264 -11.55 -20.95 -1.34
C ASP A 264 -12.45 -21.98 -0.62
#